data_AF-A0AAN6EGW6-F1
#
_entry.id   AF-A0AAN6EGW6-F1
#
_cell.length_a   1.000
_cell.length_b   1.000
_cell.length_c   1.000
_cell.angle_alpha   90.00
_cell.angle_beta   90.00
_cell.angle_gamma   90.00
#
_symmetry.space_group_name_H-M   'P 1'
#
loop_
_entity.id
_entity.type
_entity.pdbx_description
1 polymer ?
#
loop_
_entity_poly.entity_id
_entity_poly.type
_entity_poly.pdbx_seq_one_letter_code
_entity_poly.pdbx_strand_id
1 'polypeptide(L)'
;MVQSTASFTSESLAALKQRYAEAGQGHVFKGFDELDDKTAGEFFGQLSGIEVERVTGFFKNATAAHGQEGGDKIEPLEAGSFASALDRAQADERAQWRAEGMRLIGANKVAVILLAGGQGSRLGSSEPKGCYDIGLPSQSSLFAIQAHRIRRLQQLSGNTATIPWLVMTSGPTSAATQATFAQADYFGLREEDVFFFNQGVLPCFDFDGHILLEQAGRVAVAPNGNGGVYEALRVSGALDWLRERGVEHVHSYCVDNCLVRVADPEFVG
;
A
#
# COMPACT_ATOMS: atom_id res chain seq x y z
N MET A 1 -11.34 13.73 -7.11
CA MET A 1 -12.09 14.85 -6.51
C MET A 1 -11.13 15.61 -5.62
N VAL A 2 -10.98 16.91 -5.84
CA VAL A 2 -10.19 17.79 -4.98
C VAL A 2 -10.88 17.78 -3.61
N GLN A 3 -10.27 17.17 -2.60
CA GLN A 3 -10.67 17.43 -1.22
C GLN A 3 -10.52 18.93 -1.02
N SER A 4 -11.63 19.62 -0.77
CA SER A 4 -11.65 21.02 -0.36
C SER A 4 -10.76 21.14 0.88
N THR A 5 -9.54 21.62 0.71
CA THR A 5 -8.67 21.94 1.84
C THR A 5 -9.37 23.06 2.60
N ALA A 6 -9.82 22.76 3.82
CA ALA A 6 -10.42 23.78 4.67
C ALA A 6 -9.45 24.96 4.76
N SER A 7 -9.92 26.17 4.47
CA SER A 7 -9.10 27.37 4.59
C SER A 7 -8.80 27.62 6.07
N PHE A 8 -7.52 27.78 6.43
CA PHE A 8 -7.14 28.03 7.81
C PHE A 8 -7.59 29.45 8.23
N THR A 9 -8.70 29.51 8.96
CA THR A 9 -9.34 30.72 9.47
C THR A 9 -9.71 30.54 10.94
N SER A 10 -10.00 31.62 11.65
CA SER A 10 -10.46 31.54 13.04
C SER A 10 -11.76 30.75 13.18
N GLU A 11 -12.70 30.91 12.25
CA GLU A 11 -13.97 30.19 12.22
C GLU A 11 -13.78 28.69 11.96
N SER A 12 -12.99 28.32 10.96
CA SER A 12 -12.71 26.92 10.65
C SER A 12 -11.93 26.22 11.77
N LEU A 13 -10.99 26.94 12.42
CA LEU A 13 -10.27 26.42 13.58
C LEU A 13 -11.21 26.19 14.77
N ALA A 14 -12.11 27.12 15.06
CA ALA A 14 -13.11 26.95 16.13
C ALA A 14 -14.01 25.73 15.87
N ALA A 15 -14.49 25.56 14.64
CA ALA A 15 -15.28 24.40 14.24
C ALA A 15 -14.49 23.08 14.38
N LEU A 16 -13.21 23.06 13.99
CA LEU A 16 -12.36 21.88 14.12
C LEU A 16 -12.08 21.54 15.59
N LYS A 17 -11.79 22.53 16.43
CA LYS A 17 -11.64 22.38 17.88
C LYS A 17 -12.91 21.79 18.51
N GLN A 18 -14.08 22.28 18.11
CA GLN A 18 -15.37 21.76 18.57
C GLN A 18 -15.58 20.30 18.17
N ARG A 19 -15.38 19.95 16.89
CA ARG A 19 -15.52 18.58 16.38
C ARG A 19 -14.64 17.58 17.13
N TYR A 20 -13.39 17.94 17.38
CA TYR A 20 -12.49 17.10 18.17
C TYR A 20 -12.91 16.98 19.63
N ALA A 21 -13.40 18.06 20.25
CA ALA A 21 -13.92 18.02 21.61
C ALA A 21 -15.14 17.08 21.73
N GLU A 22 -16.08 17.14 20.77
CA GLU A 22 -17.26 16.26 20.70
C GLU A 22 -16.87 14.79 20.51
N ALA A 23 -15.76 14.51 19.81
CA ALA A 23 -15.19 13.18 19.66
C ALA A 23 -14.34 12.70 20.85
N GLY A 24 -14.21 13.51 21.92
CA GLY A 24 -13.38 13.19 23.09
C GLY A 24 -11.87 13.32 22.85
N GLN A 25 -11.47 14.08 21.83
CA GLN A 25 -10.09 14.25 21.36
C GLN A 25 -9.63 15.72 21.47
N GLY A 26 -10.27 16.54 22.31
CA GLY A 26 -9.94 17.97 22.43
C GLY A 26 -8.52 18.26 22.92
N HIS A 27 -7.89 17.29 23.60
CA HIS A 27 -6.53 17.41 24.14
C HIS A 27 -5.46 17.62 23.06
N VAL A 28 -5.72 17.23 21.80
CA VAL A 28 -4.76 17.42 20.69
C VAL A 28 -4.46 18.90 20.44
N PHE A 29 -5.34 19.82 20.87
CA PHE A 29 -5.15 21.26 20.77
C PHE A 29 -4.42 21.91 21.95
N LYS A 30 -3.96 21.12 22.93
CA LYS A 30 -3.18 21.65 24.05
C LYS A 30 -1.86 22.26 23.52
N GLY A 31 -1.61 23.53 23.85
CA GLY A 31 -0.44 24.27 23.36
C GLY A 31 -0.55 24.76 21.92
N PHE A 32 -1.72 24.67 21.28
CA PHE A 32 -1.93 25.16 19.91
C PHE A 32 -1.61 26.65 19.77
N ASP A 33 -2.01 27.46 20.75
CA ASP A 33 -1.84 28.92 20.72
C ASP A 33 -0.37 29.36 20.94
N GLU A 34 0.52 28.40 21.27
CA GLU A 34 1.97 28.62 21.40
C GLU A 34 2.73 28.26 20.11
N LEU A 35 2.05 27.70 19.10
CA LEU A 35 2.65 27.34 17.82
C LEU A 35 2.87 28.59 16.96
N ASP A 36 3.93 28.57 16.14
CA ASP A 36 4.08 29.54 15.06
C ASP A 36 3.02 29.32 13.96
N ASP A 37 2.74 30.36 13.18
CA ASP A 37 1.68 30.34 12.14
C ASP A 37 1.84 29.20 11.12
N LYS A 38 3.08 28.85 10.78
CA LYS A 38 3.36 27.78 9.82
C LYS A 38 3.00 26.43 10.43
N THR A 39 3.51 26.13 11.62
CA THR A 39 3.23 24.89 12.34
C THR A 39 1.74 24.75 12.65
N ALA A 40 1.08 25.84 13.06
CA ALA A 40 -0.36 25.86 13.30
C ALA A 40 -1.17 25.55 12.03
N GLY A 41 -0.78 26.10 10.87
CA GLY A 41 -1.40 25.83 9.58
C GLY A 41 -1.20 24.38 9.11
N GLU A 42 0.01 23.84 9.24
CA GLU A 42 0.31 22.43 8.92
C GLU A 42 -0.49 21.47 9.81
N PHE A 43 -0.55 21.76 11.11
CA PHE A 43 -1.31 20.97 12.07
C PHE A 43 -2.82 21.01 11.81
N PHE A 44 -3.35 22.20 11.52
CA PHE A 44 -4.75 22.37 11.12
C PHE A 44 -5.06 21.55 9.87
N GLY A 45 -4.18 21.57 8.86
CA GLY A 45 -4.31 20.75 7.66
C GLY A 45 -4.31 19.25 7.99
N GLN A 46 -3.40 18.79 8.85
CA GLN A 46 -3.33 17.40 9.28
C GLN A 46 -4.61 16.96 9.99
N LEU A 47 -5.08 17.71 10.99
CA LEU A 47 -6.29 17.40 11.74
C LEU A 47 -7.55 17.47 10.86
N SER A 48 -7.61 18.40 9.91
CA SER A 48 -8.73 18.51 8.96
C SER A 48 -8.84 17.29 8.04
N GLY A 49 -7.71 16.65 7.73
CA GLY A 49 -7.67 15.41 6.94
C GLY A 49 -8.06 14.14 7.71
N ILE A 50 -8.19 14.22 9.05
CA ILE A 50 -8.55 13.07 9.88
C ILE A 50 -10.07 13.07 10.10
N GLU A 51 -10.73 11.97 9.71
CA GLU A 51 -12.12 11.68 10.08
C GLU A 51 -12.19 11.23 11.54
N VAL A 52 -12.13 12.18 12.48
CA VAL A 52 -11.94 11.92 13.93
C VAL A 52 -12.98 10.95 14.51
N GLU A 53 -14.24 11.04 14.09
CA GLU A 53 -15.32 10.14 14.52
C GLU A 53 -15.10 8.71 14.03
N ARG A 54 -14.59 8.56 12.79
CA ARG A 54 -14.32 7.25 12.18
C ARG A 54 -13.14 6.57 12.87
N VAL A 55 -12.03 7.29 13.07
CA VAL A 55 -10.82 6.72 13.68
C VAL A 55 -11.02 6.38 15.16
N THR A 56 -11.77 7.19 15.91
CA THR A 56 -12.16 6.87 17.30
C THR A 56 -13.13 5.68 17.35
N GLY A 57 -14.03 5.55 16.36
CA GLY A 57 -14.86 4.37 16.17
C GLY A 57 -14.05 3.09 15.93
N PHE A 58 -12.97 3.16 15.11
CA PHE A 58 -12.06 2.04 14.91
C PHE A 58 -11.41 1.59 16.22
N PHE A 59 -10.93 2.53 17.04
CA PHE A 59 -10.35 2.20 18.33
C PHE A 59 -11.34 1.48 19.25
N LYS A 60 -12.57 2.01 19.38
CA LYS A 60 -13.63 1.40 20.20
C LYS A 60 -13.97 -0.02 19.74
N ASN A 61 -14.08 -0.24 18.44
CA ASN A 61 -14.39 -1.56 17.89
C ASN A 61 -13.24 -2.55 18.11
N ALA A 62 -12.00 -2.11 17.90
CA ALA A 62 -10.81 -2.94 18.08
C ALA A 62 -10.62 -3.36 19.55
N THR A 63 -10.85 -2.46 20.51
CA THR A 63 -10.72 -2.76 21.94
C THR A 63 -11.89 -3.59 22.47
N ALA A 64 -13.12 -3.37 21.98
CA ALA A 64 -14.28 -4.18 22.36
C ALA A 64 -14.20 -5.63 21.87
N ALA A 65 -13.59 -5.86 20.70
CA ALA A 65 -13.36 -7.20 20.17
C ALA A 65 -12.20 -7.95 20.85
N HIS A 66 -11.30 -7.22 21.52
CA HIS A 66 -10.14 -7.81 22.18
C HIS A 66 -10.57 -8.59 23.42
N GLY A 67 -10.41 -9.92 23.39
CA GLY A 67 -10.83 -10.82 24.47
C GLY A 67 -12.12 -11.61 24.21
N GLN A 68 -12.78 -11.39 23.06
CA GLN A 68 -13.79 -12.34 22.57
C GLN A 68 -13.08 -13.47 21.83
N GLU A 69 -12.78 -14.58 22.53
CA GLU A 69 -12.38 -15.82 21.88
C GLU A 69 -13.59 -16.39 21.12
N GLY A 70 -13.63 -16.12 19.82
CA GLY A 70 -14.57 -16.78 18.92
C GLY A 70 -14.27 -18.27 18.88
N GLY A 71 -15.20 -19.09 19.37
CA GLY A 71 -15.15 -20.56 19.27
C GLY A 71 -15.43 -21.06 17.86
N ASP A 72 -14.86 -20.40 16.85
CA ASP A 72 -15.06 -20.75 15.46
C ASP A 72 -14.33 -22.04 15.14
N LYS A 73 -15.05 -22.96 14.48
CA LYS A 73 -14.50 -24.23 14.05
C LYS A 73 -13.56 -23.99 12.87
N ILE A 74 -12.28 -24.28 13.05
CA ILE A 74 -11.28 -24.20 11.99
C ILE A 74 -11.34 -25.48 11.15
N GLU A 75 -11.66 -25.35 9.86
CA GLU A 75 -11.73 -26.47 8.91
C GLU A 75 -10.85 -26.20 7.68
N PRO A 76 -10.38 -27.24 6.97
CA PRO A 76 -9.68 -27.08 5.70
C PRO A 76 -10.56 -26.42 4.63
N LEU A 77 -9.93 -25.82 3.63
CA LEU A 77 -10.61 -25.39 2.41
C LEU A 77 -11.26 -26.58 1.69
N GLU A 78 -12.35 -26.34 0.98
CA GLU A 78 -13.00 -27.35 0.15
C GLU A 78 -12.01 -27.94 -0.87
N ALA A 79 -12.07 -29.26 -1.09
CA ALA A 79 -11.09 -30.00 -1.89
C ALA A 79 -10.92 -29.50 -3.34
N GLY A 80 -11.90 -28.78 -3.89
CA GLY A 80 -11.83 -28.17 -5.23
C GLY A 80 -11.35 -26.72 -5.26
N SER A 81 -11.07 -26.11 -4.12
CA SER A 81 -10.68 -24.69 -4.00
C SER A 81 -9.17 -24.46 -3.87
N PHE A 82 -8.36 -25.52 -3.98
CA PHE A 82 -6.90 -25.42 -3.92
C PHE A 82 -6.23 -26.38 -4.91
N ALA A 83 -5.01 -26.03 -5.31
CA ALA A 83 -4.12 -26.85 -6.12
C ALA A 83 -2.71 -26.81 -5.55
N SER A 84 -1.84 -27.72 -5.98
CA SER A 84 -0.47 -27.84 -5.49
C SER A 84 0.54 -27.89 -6.62
N ALA A 85 1.53 -26.99 -6.56
CA ALA A 85 2.69 -27.04 -7.45
C ALA A 85 3.57 -28.29 -7.24
N LEU A 86 3.39 -29.00 -6.11
CA LEU A 86 4.12 -30.22 -5.78
C LEU A 86 3.40 -31.49 -6.23
N ASP A 87 2.11 -31.41 -6.54
CA ASP A 87 1.36 -32.55 -7.03
C ASP A 87 1.70 -32.81 -8.49
N ARG A 88 2.29 -33.99 -8.75
CA ARG A 88 2.67 -34.42 -10.08
C ARG A 88 1.47 -34.85 -10.91
N ALA A 89 0.37 -35.26 -10.28
CA ALA A 89 -0.86 -35.61 -10.98
C ALA A 89 -1.47 -34.37 -11.67
N GLN A 90 -1.20 -33.17 -11.14
CA GLN A 90 -1.69 -31.89 -11.68
C GLN A 90 -0.75 -31.27 -12.72
N ALA A 91 0.27 -31.99 -13.21
CA ALA A 91 1.28 -31.43 -14.11
C ALA A 91 0.67 -30.92 -15.43
N ASP A 92 -0.27 -31.66 -16.02
CA ASP A 92 -0.94 -31.28 -17.27
C ASP A 92 -1.89 -30.09 -17.07
N GLU A 93 -2.65 -30.07 -15.97
CA GLU A 93 -3.51 -28.94 -15.60
C GLU A 93 -2.69 -27.67 -15.38
N ARG A 94 -1.58 -27.77 -14.66
CA ARG A 94 -0.64 -26.64 -14.43
C ARG A 94 -0.03 -26.12 -15.72
N ALA A 95 0.25 -27.00 -16.69
CA ALA A 95 0.69 -26.56 -18.01
C ALA A 95 -0.40 -25.77 -18.74
N GLN A 96 -1.68 -26.14 -18.57
CA GLN A 96 -2.82 -25.40 -19.11
C GLN A 96 -2.99 -24.04 -18.42
N TRP A 97 -2.94 -23.97 -17.08
CA TRP A 97 -2.97 -22.72 -16.32
C TRP A 97 -1.85 -21.78 -16.76
N ARG A 98 -0.63 -22.31 -16.85
CA ARG A 98 0.52 -21.53 -17.33
C ARG A 98 0.29 -21.00 -18.75
N ALA A 99 -0.24 -21.81 -19.66
CA ALA A 99 -0.54 -21.36 -21.02
C ALA A 99 -1.60 -20.25 -21.05
N GLU A 100 -2.64 -20.39 -20.24
CA GLU A 100 -3.71 -19.38 -20.12
C GLU A 100 -3.20 -18.08 -19.50
N GLY A 101 -2.42 -18.13 -18.42
CA GLY A 101 -1.80 -16.95 -17.84
C GLY A 101 -0.85 -16.26 -18.82
N MET A 102 -0.07 -17.03 -19.62
CA MET A 102 0.77 -16.45 -20.66
C MET A 102 -0.05 -15.75 -21.75
N ARG A 103 -1.21 -16.31 -22.13
CA ARG A 103 -2.17 -15.72 -23.06
C ARG A 103 -2.74 -14.42 -22.51
N LEU A 104 -3.16 -14.40 -21.24
CA LEU A 104 -3.69 -13.22 -20.55
C LEU A 104 -2.66 -12.09 -20.46
N ILE A 105 -1.40 -12.42 -20.14
CA ILE A 105 -0.29 -11.46 -20.16
C ILE A 105 -0.07 -10.90 -21.57
N GLY A 106 -0.03 -11.76 -22.60
CA GLY A 106 0.11 -11.33 -24.00
C GLY A 106 -1.03 -10.45 -24.49
N ALA A 107 -2.22 -10.60 -23.91
CA ALA A 107 -3.41 -9.79 -24.18
C ALA A 107 -3.52 -8.52 -23.30
N ASN A 108 -2.49 -8.17 -22.53
CA ASN A 108 -2.44 -7.01 -21.62
C ASN A 108 -3.54 -7.03 -20.53
N LYS A 109 -3.94 -8.22 -20.06
CA LYS A 109 -5.03 -8.41 -19.08
C LYS A 109 -4.56 -8.52 -17.63
N VAL A 110 -3.25 -8.48 -17.39
CA VAL A 110 -2.65 -8.77 -16.09
C VAL A 110 -1.86 -7.56 -15.59
N ALA A 111 -2.13 -7.13 -14.37
CA ALA A 111 -1.33 -6.15 -13.64
C ALA A 111 -0.78 -6.75 -12.33
N VAL A 112 0.17 -6.04 -11.74
CA VAL A 112 0.73 -6.41 -10.43
C VAL A 112 0.64 -5.25 -9.44
N ILE A 113 0.27 -5.56 -8.21
CA ILE A 113 0.32 -4.63 -7.08
C ILE A 113 1.45 -5.05 -6.15
N LEU A 114 2.39 -4.14 -5.95
CA LEU A 114 3.49 -4.30 -5.02
C LEU A 114 3.20 -3.54 -3.72
N LEU A 115 3.16 -4.28 -2.61
CA LEU A 115 3.04 -3.71 -1.27
C LEU A 115 4.45 -3.34 -0.76
N ALA A 116 4.83 -2.07 -0.93
CA ALA A 116 6.15 -1.51 -0.58
C ALA A 116 6.06 -0.36 0.45
N GLY A 117 5.03 -0.38 1.31
CA GLY A 117 4.82 0.66 2.31
C GLY A 117 5.79 0.64 3.50
N GLY A 118 6.54 -0.45 3.69
CA GLY A 118 7.45 -0.63 4.82
C GLY A 118 8.84 -0.02 4.59
N GLN A 119 9.37 0.63 5.63
CA GLN A 119 10.80 0.98 5.71
C GLN A 119 11.65 -0.26 5.99
N GLY A 120 12.90 -0.27 5.52
CA GLY A 120 13.89 -1.32 5.77
C GLY A 120 14.48 -1.33 7.18
N SER A 121 13.85 -0.69 8.18
CA SER A 121 14.45 -0.41 9.49
C SER A 121 14.87 -1.68 10.25
N ARG A 122 14.08 -2.76 10.18
CA ARG A 122 14.45 -4.08 10.75
C ARG A 122 15.64 -4.75 10.06
N LEU A 123 15.96 -4.33 8.84
CA LEU A 123 17.15 -4.75 8.08
C LEU A 123 18.33 -3.79 8.28
N GLY A 124 18.20 -2.80 9.18
CA GLY A 124 19.25 -1.79 9.41
C GLY A 124 19.39 -0.77 8.29
N SER A 125 18.38 -0.60 7.44
CA SER A 125 18.37 0.38 6.35
C SER A 125 17.37 1.51 6.58
N SER A 126 17.78 2.74 6.30
CA SER A 126 16.91 3.93 6.25
C SER A 126 16.10 4.02 4.95
N GLU A 127 16.48 3.26 3.93
CA GLU A 127 15.87 3.29 2.61
C GLU A 127 14.58 2.46 2.55
N PRO A 128 13.73 2.68 1.53
CA PRO A 128 12.62 1.77 1.22
C PRO A 128 13.12 0.33 1.09
N LYS A 129 12.35 -0.63 1.62
CA LYS A 129 12.78 -2.05 1.67
C LYS A 129 13.10 -2.63 0.29
N GLY A 130 12.44 -2.15 -0.77
CA GLY A 130 12.73 -2.59 -2.14
C GLY A 130 14.09 -2.16 -2.68
N CYS A 131 14.72 -1.14 -2.08
CA CYS A 131 16.08 -0.70 -2.42
C CYS A 131 17.17 -1.61 -1.85
N TYR A 132 16.81 -2.55 -0.96
CA TYR A 132 17.78 -3.37 -0.24
C TYR A 132 18.57 -4.29 -1.18
N ASP A 133 19.90 -4.25 -1.06
CA ASP A 133 20.82 -5.19 -1.70
C ASP A 133 21.08 -6.36 -0.75
N ILE A 134 20.72 -7.57 -1.18
CA ILE A 134 20.91 -8.80 -0.40
C ILE A 134 22.29 -9.45 -0.62
N GLY A 135 23.21 -8.79 -1.34
CA GLY A 135 24.58 -9.24 -1.56
C GLY A 135 24.74 -10.25 -2.70
N LEU A 136 23.87 -10.20 -3.71
CA LEU A 136 24.05 -11.02 -4.91
C LEU A 136 25.25 -10.51 -5.73
N PRO A 137 25.89 -11.36 -6.56
CA PRO A 137 26.99 -10.92 -7.42
C PRO A 137 26.63 -9.76 -8.37
N SER A 138 25.35 -9.62 -8.73
CA SER A 138 24.85 -8.51 -9.55
C SER A 138 24.57 -7.22 -8.78
N GLN A 139 24.65 -7.24 -7.44
CA GLN A 139 24.32 -6.12 -6.53
C GLN A 139 22.92 -5.52 -6.79
N SER A 140 22.00 -6.34 -7.31
CA SER A 140 20.67 -5.87 -7.68
C SER A 140 19.79 -5.73 -6.45
N SER A 141 19.11 -4.59 -6.34
CA SER A 141 18.06 -4.39 -5.34
C SER A 141 16.85 -5.30 -5.59
N LEU A 142 15.98 -5.45 -4.59
CA LEU A 142 14.73 -6.20 -4.74
C LEU A 142 13.83 -5.62 -5.84
N PHE A 143 13.75 -4.28 -5.96
CA PHE A 143 13.03 -3.63 -7.07
C PHE A 143 13.60 -4.02 -8.43
N ALA A 144 14.93 -3.99 -8.61
CA ALA A 144 15.55 -4.37 -9.86
C ALA A 144 15.27 -5.84 -10.23
N ILE A 145 15.39 -6.76 -9.26
CA ILE A 145 15.10 -8.18 -9.48
C ILE A 145 13.64 -8.39 -9.93
N GLN A 146 12.70 -7.72 -9.27
CA GLN A 146 11.27 -7.82 -9.60
C GLN A 146 10.95 -7.20 -10.96
N ALA A 147 11.50 -6.03 -11.27
CA ALA A 147 11.35 -5.38 -12.56
C ALA A 147 11.90 -6.25 -13.70
N HIS A 148 13.07 -6.87 -13.51
CA HIS A 148 13.64 -7.80 -14.49
C HIS A 148 12.75 -9.03 -14.72
N ARG A 149 12.06 -9.54 -13.69
CA ARG A 149 11.06 -10.62 -13.86
C ARG A 149 9.87 -10.16 -14.70
N ILE A 150 9.35 -8.97 -14.45
CA ILE A 150 8.26 -8.38 -15.25
C ILE A 150 8.69 -8.25 -16.72
N ARG A 151 9.85 -7.63 -16.98
CA ARG A 151 10.39 -7.46 -18.33
C ARG A 151 10.59 -8.80 -19.04
N ARG A 152 11.10 -9.80 -18.32
CA ARG A 152 11.31 -11.13 -18.88
C ARG A 152 9.98 -11.78 -19.28
N LEU A 153 8.93 -11.64 -18.48
CA LEU A 153 7.60 -12.16 -18.83
C LEU A 153 7.00 -11.43 -20.04
N GLN A 154 7.10 -10.09 -20.10
CA GLN A 154 6.69 -9.32 -21.28
C GLN A 154 7.36 -9.85 -22.56
N GLN A 155 8.68 -10.04 -22.53
CA GLN A 155 9.43 -10.60 -23.66
C GLN A 155 8.97 -12.01 -24.05
N LEU A 156 8.66 -12.86 -23.08
CA LEU A 156 8.19 -14.23 -23.32
C LEU A 156 6.75 -14.28 -23.85
N SER A 157 5.93 -13.27 -23.54
CA SER A 157 4.53 -13.15 -23.97
C SER A 157 4.34 -12.35 -25.28
N GLY A 158 5.42 -11.82 -25.86
CA GLY A 158 5.43 -11.08 -27.12
C GLY A 158 5.83 -9.61 -26.96
N ASN A 159 6.41 -9.02 -28.01
CA ASN A 159 7.06 -7.68 -27.95
C ASN A 159 6.12 -6.51 -27.61
N THR A 160 4.80 -6.71 -27.63
CA THR A 160 3.79 -5.70 -27.30
C THR A 160 3.11 -5.97 -25.96
N ALA A 161 3.48 -7.04 -25.24
CA ALA A 161 2.90 -7.38 -23.96
C ALA A 161 3.38 -6.42 -22.88
N THR A 162 2.45 -6.00 -22.03
CA THR A 162 2.67 -5.01 -20.98
C THR A 162 2.05 -5.54 -19.70
N ILE A 163 2.71 -5.27 -18.59
CA ILE A 163 2.26 -5.69 -17.26
C ILE A 163 2.34 -4.44 -16.40
N PRO A 164 1.22 -3.74 -16.20
CA PRO A 164 1.18 -2.56 -15.37
C PRO A 164 1.64 -2.87 -13.94
N TRP A 165 2.54 -2.06 -13.39
CA TRP A 165 3.11 -2.25 -12.06
C TRP A 165 2.69 -1.12 -11.12
N LEU A 166 1.76 -1.43 -10.22
CA LEU A 166 1.29 -0.51 -9.22
C LEU A 166 2.14 -0.66 -7.96
N VAL A 167 2.87 0.38 -7.58
CA VAL A 167 3.79 0.35 -6.44
C VAL A 167 3.17 1.14 -5.29
N MET A 168 2.67 0.42 -4.29
CA MET A 168 2.09 1.02 -3.09
C MET A 168 3.19 1.38 -2.09
N THR A 169 3.38 2.67 -1.82
CA THR A 169 4.33 3.19 -0.83
C THR A 169 3.63 3.73 0.42
N SER A 170 4.39 4.14 1.42
CA SER A 170 3.90 4.98 2.53
C SER A 170 4.39 6.40 2.34
N GLY A 171 3.80 7.37 3.06
CA GLY A 171 4.26 8.76 3.04
C GLY A 171 5.80 8.90 3.15
N PRO A 172 6.44 8.27 4.16
CA PRO A 172 7.89 8.34 4.31
C PRO A 172 8.71 7.66 3.21
N THR A 173 8.20 6.62 2.54
CA THR A 173 8.97 5.87 1.53
C THR A 173 8.71 6.34 0.09
N SER A 174 7.65 7.13 -0.14
CA SER A 174 7.17 7.46 -1.49
C SER A 174 8.21 8.20 -2.33
N ALA A 175 8.75 9.32 -1.82
CA ALA A 175 9.70 10.15 -2.56
C ALA A 175 11.00 9.41 -2.90
N ALA A 176 11.57 8.69 -1.91
CA ALA A 176 12.78 7.90 -2.10
C ALA A 176 12.56 6.74 -3.09
N THR A 177 11.40 6.09 -3.06
CA THR A 177 11.06 5.01 -4.00
C THR A 177 10.96 5.54 -5.43
N GLN A 178 10.21 6.63 -5.65
CA GLN A 178 10.08 7.24 -6.98
C GLN A 178 11.43 7.71 -7.52
N ALA A 179 12.26 8.34 -6.68
CA ALA A 179 13.61 8.74 -7.06
C ALA A 179 14.48 7.55 -7.47
N THR A 180 14.40 6.43 -6.75
CA THR A 180 15.14 5.20 -7.07
C THR A 180 14.74 4.65 -8.45
N PHE A 181 13.45 4.62 -8.76
CA PHE A 181 12.96 4.15 -10.06
C PHE A 181 13.41 5.09 -11.19
N ALA A 182 13.28 6.40 -11.01
CA ALA A 182 13.70 7.38 -12.01
C ALA A 182 15.22 7.32 -12.28
N GLN A 183 16.04 7.21 -11.23
CA GLN A 183 17.50 7.09 -11.36
C GLN A 183 17.94 5.81 -12.08
N ALA A 184 17.14 4.74 -11.95
CA ALA A 184 17.39 3.46 -12.60
C ALA A 184 16.71 3.32 -13.97
N ASP A 185 16.18 4.41 -14.54
CA ASP A 185 15.43 4.41 -15.80
C ASP A 185 14.29 3.36 -15.79
N TYR A 186 13.53 3.34 -14.68
CA TYR A 186 12.46 2.39 -14.40
C TYR A 186 12.87 0.92 -14.56
N PHE A 187 14.17 0.62 -14.39
CA PHE A 187 14.79 -0.68 -14.61
C PHE A 187 14.55 -1.24 -16.03
N GLY A 188 14.33 -0.35 -17.00
CA GLY A 188 14.00 -0.63 -18.39
C GLY A 188 12.55 -1.06 -18.64
N LEU A 189 11.65 -0.83 -17.69
CA LEU A 189 10.20 -0.78 -17.93
C LEU A 189 9.83 0.59 -18.52
N ARG A 190 8.65 0.68 -19.12
CA ARG A 190 8.10 1.96 -19.57
C ARG A 190 7.59 2.73 -18.35
N GLU A 191 7.97 4.00 -18.22
CA GLU A 191 7.52 4.87 -17.13
C GLU A 191 6.00 4.91 -17.02
N GLU A 192 5.29 5.00 -18.16
CA GLU A 192 3.84 5.06 -18.16
C GLU A 192 3.15 3.80 -17.62
N ASP A 193 3.85 2.65 -17.54
CA ASP A 193 3.34 1.40 -17.00
C ASP A 193 3.58 1.22 -15.50
N VAL A 194 4.27 2.16 -14.85
CA VAL A 194 4.51 2.14 -13.41
C VAL A 194 3.66 3.21 -12.73
N PHE A 195 2.78 2.79 -11.81
CA PHE A 195 1.88 3.69 -11.09
C PHE A 195 2.21 3.70 -9.61
N PHE A 196 2.73 4.82 -9.10
CA PHE A 196 2.98 4.98 -7.67
C PHE A 196 1.73 5.50 -6.96
N PHE A 197 1.42 4.92 -5.81
CA PHE A 197 0.35 5.40 -4.96
C PHE A 197 0.68 5.16 -3.49
N ASN A 198 0.10 5.99 -2.62
CA ASN A 198 0.35 5.91 -1.19
C ASN A 198 -0.79 5.19 -0.48
N GLN A 199 -0.44 4.29 0.44
CA GLN A 199 -1.39 3.80 1.43
C GLN A 199 -1.73 4.90 2.44
N GLY A 200 -2.91 4.78 3.04
CA GLY A 200 -3.36 5.68 4.09
C GLY A 200 -2.57 5.52 5.40
N VAL A 201 -2.81 6.46 6.30
CA VAL A 201 -2.29 6.40 7.68
C VAL A 201 -3.44 6.52 8.66
N LEU A 202 -3.24 5.99 9.86
CA LEU A 202 -4.13 6.18 11.00
C LEU A 202 -3.39 6.89 12.12
N PRO A 203 -4.07 7.74 12.91
CA PRO A 203 -3.53 8.25 14.16
C PRO A 203 -3.17 7.10 15.11
N CYS A 204 -2.07 7.26 15.83
CA CYS A 204 -1.74 6.40 16.95
C CYS A 204 -2.58 6.79 18.17
N PHE A 205 -2.97 5.82 18.98
CA PHE A 205 -3.77 6.01 20.19
C PHE A 205 -3.01 5.51 21.42
N ASP A 206 -3.24 6.14 22.57
CA ASP A 206 -2.92 5.55 23.87
C ASP A 206 -3.92 4.43 24.24
N PHE A 207 -3.73 3.81 25.40
CA PHE A 207 -4.62 2.74 25.87
C PHE A 207 -6.02 3.20 26.25
N ASP A 208 -6.20 4.50 26.51
CA ASP A 208 -7.49 5.10 26.85
C ASP A 208 -8.25 5.60 25.59
N GLY A 209 -7.63 5.51 24.42
CA GLY A 209 -8.23 5.91 23.15
C GLY A 209 -8.06 7.39 22.82
N HIS A 210 -7.06 8.05 23.39
CA HIS A 210 -6.66 9.39 23.01
C HIS A 210 -5.61 9.37 21.89
N ILE A 211 -5.78 10.23 20.89
CA ILE A 211 -4.82 10.43 19.81
C ILE A 211 -3.48 10.93 20.39
N LEU A 212 -2.39 10.29 19.99
CA LEU A 212 -1.03 10.65 20.37
C LEU A 212 -0.49 11.78 19.48
N LEU A 213 0.25 12.70 20.10
CA LEU A 213 1.05 13.69 19.39
C LEU A 213 2.52 13.20 19.33
N GLU A 214 3.14 13.30 18.16
CA GLU A 214 4.59 13.04 17.98
C GLU A 214 5.41 14.17 18.61
N GLN A 215 4.91 15.40 18.45
CA GLN A 215 5.41 16.64 19.04
C GLN A 215 4.27 17.66 19.06
N ALA A 216 4.49 18.82 19.71
CA ALA A 216 3.51 19.91 19.66
C ALA A 216 3.20 20.28 18.20
N GLY A 217 1.91 20.37 17.84
CA GLY A 217 1.48 20.66 16.48
C GLY A 217 1.63 19.50 15.48
N ARG A 218 1.81 18.24 15.92
CA ARG A 218 1.88 17.09 15.00
C ARG A 218 1.32 15.80 15.60
N VAL A 219 0.31 15.23 14.94
CA VAL A 219 -0.25 13.92 15.29
C VAL A 219 0.74 12.82 14.93
N ALA A 220 0.97 11.89 15.86
CA ALA A 220 1.68 10.64 15.59
C ALA A 220 0.81 9.73 14.73
N VAL A 221 1.32 9.30 13.59
CA VAL A 221 0.58 8.45 12.63
C VAL A 221 1.39 7.22 12.25
N ALA A 222 0.69 6.14 11.92
CA ALA A 222 1.28 4.93 11.36
C ALA A 222 0.53 4.50 10.10
N PRO A 223 1.19 3.79 9.17
CA PRO A 223 0.50 3.09 8.10
C PRO A 223 -0.69 2.26 8.58
N ASN A 224 -1.80 2.29 7.83
CA ASN A 224 -3.03 1.55 8.16
C ASN A 224 -2.98 0.04 7.85
N GLY A 225 -1.77 -0.54 7.73
CA GLY A 225 -1.54 -1.94 7.38
C GLY A 225 -1.68 -2.23 5.88
N ASN A 226 -1.27 -3.43 5.46
CA ASN A 226 -1.38 -3.88 4.07
C ASN A 226 -2.83 -3.96 3.56
N GLY A 227 -3.79 -4.22 4.45
CA GLY A 227 -5.22 -4.17 4.15
C GLY A 227 -5.71 -2.78 3.70
N GLY A 228 -4.94 -1.71 3.95
CA GLY A 228 -5.22 -0.38 3.42
C GLY A 228 -5.13 -0.26 1.89
N VAL A 229 -4.60 -1.29 1.20
CA VAL A 229 -4.48 -1.32 -0.26
C VAL A 229 -5.81 -1.06 -0.98
N TYR A 230 -6.93 -1.57 -0.48
CA TYR A 230 -8.23 -1.42 -1.15
C TYR A 230 -8.71 0.04 -1.17
N GLU A 231 -8.59 0.73 -0.03
CA GLU A 231 -8.92 2.16 0.06
C GLU A 231 -7.93 2.98 -0.76
N ALA A 232 -6.63 2.65 -0.69
CA ALA A 232 -5.56 3.32 -1.42
C ALA A 232 -5.76 3.24 -2.95
N LEU A 233 -6.17 2.09 -3.48
CA LEU A 233 -6.48 1.91 -4.90
C LEU A 233 -7.62 2.82 -5.36
N ARG A 234 -8.66 2.97 -4.53
CA ARG A 234 -9.82 3.82 -4.83
C ARG A 234 -9.46 5.30 -4.81
N VAL A 235 -8.78 5.78 -3.76
CA VAL A 235 -8.51 7.21 -3.58
C VAL A 235 -7.42 7.74 -4.51
N SER A 236 -6.50 6.88 -4.96
CA SER A 236 -5.40 7.27 -5.86
C SER A 236 -5.79 7.34 -7.33
N GLY A 237 -6.97 6.82 -7.72
CA GLY A 237 -7.35 6.67 -9.12
C GLY A 237 -6.74 5.42 -9.80
N ALA A 238 -5.99 4.60 -9.06
CA ALA A 238 -5.41 3.36 -9.58
C ALA A 238 -6.46 2.39 -10.16
N LEU A 239 -7.66 2.32 -9.57
CA LEU A 239 -8.76 1.50 -10.11
C LEU A 239 -9.22 1.98 -11.49
N ASP A 240 -9.31 3.30 -11.70
CA ASP A 240 -9.70 3.88 -12.98
C ASP A 240 -8.59 3.66 -14.01
N TRP A 241 -7.34 3.87 -13.61
CA TRP A 241 -6.16 3.61 -14.43
C TRP A 241 -6.04 2.14 -14.89
N LEU A 242 -6.37 1.17 -14.02
CA LEU A 242 -6.46 -0.24 -14.38
C LEU A 242 -7.62 -0.51 -15.37
N ARG A 243 -8.77 0.13 -15.16
CA ARG A 243 -9.96 -0.03 -16.01
C ARG A 243 -9.72 0.50 -17.42
N GLU A 244 -9.10 1.67 -17.55
CA GLU A 244 -8.74 2.27 -18.84
C GLU A 244 -7.78 1.40 -19.66
N ARG A 245 -6.92 0.62 -18.97
CA ARG A 245 -6.00 -0.34 -19.57
C ARG A 245 -6.61 -1.70 -19.85
N GLY A 246 -7.88 -1.93 -19.49
CA GLY A 246 -8.59 -3.18 -19.72
C GLY A 246 -8.02 -4.37 -18.95
N VAL A 247 -7.42 -4.13 -17.78
CA VAL A 247 -6.91 -5.17 -16.88
C VAL A 247 -8.07 -5.94 -16.24
N GLU A 248 -7.92 -7.26 -16.18
CA GLU A 248 -8.93 -8.18 -15.63
C GLU A 248 -8.39 -8.98 -14.43
N HIS A 249 -7.06 -9.17 -14.37
CA HIS A 249 -6.40 -9.95 -13.33
C HIS A 249 -5.31 -9.14 -12.64
N VAL A 250 -5.21 -9.27 -11.32
CA VAL A 250 -4.22 -8.56 -10.51
C VAL A 250 -3.51 -9.52 -9.57
N HIS A 251 -2.19 -9.58 -9.66
CA HIS A 251 -1.35 -10.30 -8.71
C HIS A 251 -0.76 -9.33 -7.68
N SER A 252 -1.16 -9.48 -6.41
CA SER A 252 -0.69 -8.65 -5.30
C SER A 252 0.34 -9.40 -4.46
N TYR A 253 1.46 -8.75 -4.10
CA TYR A 253 2.53 -9.37 -3.32
C TYR A 253 3.35 -8.36 -2.51
N CYS A 254 4.10 -8.86 -1.52
CA CYS A 254 4.98 -8.05 -0.66
C CYS A 254 6.39 -7.92 -1.24
N VAL A 255 6.99 -6.73 -1.10
CA VAL A 255 8.30 -6.40 -1.69
C VAL A 255 9.47 -7.24 -1.19
N ASP A 256 9.35 -7.84 -0.01
CA ASP A 256 10.43 -8.54 0.67
C ASP A 256 10.63 -10.00 0.26
N ASN A 257 9.70 -10.57 -0.51
CA ASN A 257 9.90 -11.89 -1.09
C ASN A 257 10.87 -11.79 -2.28
N CYS A 258 12.17 -12.00 -2.02
CA CYS A 258 13.20 -11.99 -3.07
C CYS A 258 13.01 -13.09 -4.14
N LEU A 259 12.23 -14.14 -3.84
CA LEU A 259 11.95 -15.26 -4.75
C LEU A 259 10.59 -15.16 -5.45
N VAL A 260 9.84 -14.07 -5.26
CA VAL A 260 8.50 -13.91 -5.84
C VAL A 260 8.46 -14.14 -7.35
N ARG A 261 7.58 -15.03 -7.80
CA ARG A 261 7.24 -15.19 -9.23
C ARG A 261 6.26 -14.07 -9.60
N VAL A 262 6.78 -12.88 -9.91
CA VAL A 262 5.96 -11.70 -10.24
C VAL A 262 5.11 -12.01 -11.47
N ALA A 263 3.79 -11.80 -11.38
CA ALA A 263 2.82 -12.12 -12.43
C ALA A 263 2.92 -13.58 -12.89
N ASP A 264 3.03 -14.53 -11.95
CA ASP A 264 3.19 -15.94 -12.27
C ASP A 264 2.06 -16.45 -13.17
N PRO A 265 2.36 -16.85 -14.43
CA PRO A 265 1.32 -17.27 -15.36
C PRO A 265 0.55 -18.50 -14.88
N GLU A 266 1.19 -19.38 -14.10
CA GLU A 266 0.56 -20.58 -13.53
C GLU A 266 -0.44 -20.25 -12.41
N PHE A 267 -0.28 -19.11 -11.74
CA PHE A 267 -1.22 -18.65 -10.71
C PHE A 267 -2.35 -17.78 -11.27
N VAL A 268 -2.07 -17.07 -12.38
CA VAL A 268 -3.04 -16.17 -13.02
C VAL A 268 -4.06 -16.93 -13.88
N GLY A 269 -3.61 -17.97 -14.60
CA GLY A 269 -4.48 -18.83 -15.41
C GLY A 269 -5.12 -19.92 -14.60
#